data_AF-A0A397UV37-F1
#
_entry.id   AF-A0A397UV37-F1
#
_cell.length_a   1.000
_cell.length_b   1.000
_cell.length_c   1.000
_cell.angle_alpha   90.00
_cell.angle_beta   90.00
_cell.angle_gamma   90.00
#
_symmetry.space_group_name_H-M   'P 1'
#
loop_
_entity.id
_entity.type
_entity.pdbx_description
1 polymer ?
#
loop_
_entity_poly.entity_id
_entity_poly.type
_entity_poly.pdbx_seq_one_letter_code
_entity_poly.pdbx_strand_id
1 'polypeptide(L)'
;IKHRNNKIIPHRKTLLQPPLEQVTFYQDAFIVLIKKRLGFNRHSIGTKQVSINAFPENIFVYLFEHEPSFRYSPVQRKYSCSFQGEAGEQRLKQLVNYDHWNVRQDPKLRTIGYVLFMDNEGSYGVSFSWSQSEFKENERVFHCGTATYPSYLKQIVSFRKHQT
;
A
#
# COMPACT_ATOMS: atom_id res chain seq x y z
N ILE A 1 23.12 -6.52 10.43
CA ILE A 1 23.66 -5.13 10.32
C ILE A 1 22.96 -4.46 9.13
N LYS A 2 22.05 -3.50 9.37
CA LYS A 2 21.36 -2.77 8.28
C LYS A 2 22.32 -1.69 7.75
N HIS A 3 22.74 -1.80 6.49
CA HIS A 3 23.67 -0.85 5.89
C HIS A 3 23.01 0.52 5.69
N ARG A 4 23.74 1.60 6.01
CA ARG A 4 23.30 3.01 5.91
C ARG A 4 22.99 3.45 4.47
N ASN A 5 23.35 2.62 3.48
CA ASN A 5 23.30 2.93 2.04
C ASN A 5 22.02 2.47 1.32
N ASN A 6 21.07 1.84 2.01
CA ASN A 6 19.81 1.35 1.41
C ASN A 6 18.84 2.48 0.98
N LYS A 7 19.29 3.72 0.85
CA LYS A 7 18.51 4.85 0.30
C LYS A 7 19.02 5.35 -1.04
N ILE A 8 20.26 5.01 -1.44
CA ILE A 8 20.83 5.54 -2.67
C ILE A 8 20.22 4.79 -3.84
N ILE A 9 19.38 5.49 -4.61
CA ILE A 9 18.84 5.02 -5.89
C ILE A 9 19.79 5.55 -6.98
N PRO A 10 20.63 4.70 -7.61
CA PRO A 10 21.66 5.16 -8.55
C PRO A 10 21.10 5.99 -9.70
N HIS A 11 19.92 5.63 -10.18
CA HIS A 11 19.22 6.26 -11.29
C HIS A 11 18.15 7.27 -10.85
N ARG A 12 18.14 7.75 -9.59
CA ARG A 12 17.11 8.70 -9.12
C ARG A 12 16.95 9.92 -10.03
N LYS A 13 18.06 10.42 -10.57
CA LYS A 13 18.12 11.59 -11.46
C LYS A 13 17.43 11.36 -12.81
N THR A 14 17.26 10.11 -13.23
CA THR A 14 16.57 9.75 -14.48
C THR A 14 15.07 9.53 -14.28
N LEU A 15 14.60 9.44 -13.03
CA LEU A 15 13.18 9.34 -12.72
C LEU A 15 12.52 10.71 -12.87
N LEU A 16 11.75 10.87 -13.93
CA LEU A 16 10.96 12.07 -14.19
C LEU A 16 9.89 12.25 -13.11
N GLN A 17 9.67 13.50 -12.71
CA GLN A 17 8.55 13.84 -11.85
C GLN A 17 7.24 13.47 -12.56
N PRO A 18 6.38 12.66 -11.92
CA PRO A 18 5.12 12.27 -12.54
C PRO A 18 4.16 13.47 -12.63
N PRO A 19 3.35 13.56 -13.70
CA PRO A 19 2.22 14.49 -13.75
C PRO A 19 1.23 14.21 -12.61
N LEU A 20 0.60 15.26 -12.08
CA LEU A 20 -0.35 15.16 -10.98
C LEU A 20 -1.50 14.18 -11.30
N GLU A 21 -2.02 14.21 -12.53
CA GLU A 21 -3.09 13.31 -12.98
C GLU A 21 -2.71 11.83 -12.84
N GLN A 22 -1.47 11.47 -13.14
CA GLN A 22 -1.00 10.09 -12.97
C GLN A 22 -0.88 9.72 -11.49
N VAL A 23 -0.40 10.64 -10.66
CA VAL A 23 -0.32 10.43 -9.20
C VAL A 23 -1.72 10.17 -8.64
N THR A 24 -2.69 11.03 -8.96
CA THR A 24 -4.09 10.88 -8.54
C THR A 24 -4.68 9.54 -9.02
N PHE A 25 -4.45 9.17 -10.29
CA PHE A 25 -4.93 7.91 -10.83
C PHE A 25 -4.44 6.69 -10.02
N TYR A 26 -3.15 6.66 -9.65
CA TYR A 26 -2.60 5.55 -8.87
C TYR A 26 -2.98 5.59 -7.39
N GLN A 27 -3.22 6.77 -6.81
CA GLN A 27 -3.82 6.91 -5.48
C GLN A 27 -5.25 6.34 -5.47
N ASP A 28 -6.06 6.68 -6.47
CA ASP A 28 -7.43 6.14 -6.63
C ASP A 28 -7.41 4.63 -6.83
N ALA A 29 -6.51 4.12 -7.67
CA ALA A 29 -6.35 2.68 -7.89
C ALA A 29 -6.00 1.94 -6.59
N PHE A 30 -5.12 2.53 -5.76
CA PHE A 30 -4.80 2.00 -4.44
C PHE A 30 -6.04 1.94 -3.53
N ILE A 31 -6.80 3.04 -3.43
CA ILE A 31 -8.02 3.10 -2.62
C ILE A 31 -9.02 2.02 -3.08
N VAL A 32 -9.28 1.93 -4.39
CA VAL A 32 -10.23 0.96 -4.95
C VAL A 32 -9.81 -0.47 -4.62
N LEU A 33 -8.53 -0.81 -4.73
CA LEU A 33 -8.06 -2.17 -4.45
C LEU A 33 -8.15 -2.52 -2.97
N ILE A 34 -7.75 -1.61 -2.07
CA ILE A 34 -7.88 -1.79 -0.63
C ILE A 34 -9.37 -1.97 -0.25
N LYS A 35 -10.24 -1.08 -0.72
CA LYS A 35 -11.69 -1.14 -0.48
C LYS A 35 -12.31 -2.43 -1.00
N LYS A 36 -11.89 -2.93 -2.17
CA LYS A 36 -12.35 -4.22 -2.69
C LYS A 36 -11.93 -5.39 -1.80
N ARG A 37 -10.77 -5.34 -1.14
CA ARG A 37 -10.31 -6.38 -0.21
C ARG A 37 -10.88 -6.30 1.20
N LEU A 38 -11.33 -5.12 1.63
CA LEU A 38 -12.08 -4.86 2.87
C LEU A 38 -13.49 -5.51 2.90
N GLY A 39 -13.69 -6.63 2.19
CA GLY A 39 -14.97 -7.32 2.07
C GLY A 39 -15.55 -7.79 3.40
N PHE A 40 -16.86 -8.05 3.42
CA PHE A 40 -17.64 -8.27 4.63
C PHE A 40 -17.74 -9.75 5.06
N ASN A 41 -16.82 -10.60 4.61
CA ASN A 41 -16.84 -12.02 4.96
C ASN A 41 -16.13 -12.27 6.30
N ARG A 42 -16.87 -12.82 7.27
CA ARG A 42 -16.46 -13.11 8.66
C ARG A 42 -15.26 -14.05 8.77
N HIS A 43 -14.98 -14.83 7.73
CA HIS A 43 -13.84 -15.75 7.69
C HIS A 43 -12.57 -15.10 7.10
N SER A 44 -12.56 -13.79 6.86
CA SER A 44 -11.50 -13.12 6.09
C SER A 44 -10.64 -12.14 6.90
N ILE A 45 -10.55 -12.36 8.21
CA ILE A 45 -9.64 -11.64 9.11
C ILE A 45 -8.21 -12.17 8.91
N GLY A 46 -7.25 -11.28 8.71
CA GLY A 46 -5.84 -11.64 8.55
C GLY A 46 -5.08 -10.71 7.59
N THR A 47 -3.82 -11.05 7.36
CA THR A 47 -2.96 -10.34 6.41
C THR A 47 -3.42 -10.62 4.99
N LYS A 48 -3.86 -9.59 4.26
CA LYS A 48 -4.18 -9.69 2.83
C LYS A 48 -3.20 -8.88 2.02
N GLN A 49 -2.67 -9.50 0.97
CA GLN A 49 -1.79 -8.85 0.01
C GLN A 49 -2.60 -8.39 -1.21
N VAL A 50 -2.37 -7.17 -1.66
CA VAL A 50 -2.86 -6.62 -2.93
C VAL A 50 -1.69 -6.20 -3.79
N SER A 51 -1.83 -6.35 -5.10
CA SER A 51 -0.84 -5.89 -6.07
C SER A 51 -1.48 -5.06 -7.18
N ILE A 52 -0.71 -4.11 -7.70
CA ILE A 52 -0.97 -3.43 -8.97
C ILE A 52 0.16 -3.81 -9.92
N ASN A 53 -0.20 -4.49 -10.99
CA ASN A 53 0.71 -4.79 -12.10
C ASN A 53 0.89 -3.53 -12.97
N ALA A 54 2.01 -3.43 -13.66
CA ALA A 54 2.36 -2.27 -14.47
C ALA A 54 2.29 -0.94 -13.69
N PHE A 55 2.73 -0.97 -12.42
CA PHE A 55 2.84 0.22 -11.59
C PHE A 55 4.15 0.97 -11.91
N PRO A 56 4.12 2.27 -12.27
CA PRO A 56 5.31 3.02 -12.64
C PRO A 56 6.26 3.24 -11.46
N GLU A 57 7.55 3.06 -11.71
CA GLU A 57 8.61 3.24 -10.70
C GLU A 57 8.62 4.67 -10.16
N ASN A 58 8.56 5.67 -11.05
CA ASN A 58 8.61 7.08 -10.69
C ASN A 58 7.46 7.50 -9.78
N ILE A 59 6.26 6.94 -9.97
CA ILE A 59 5.11 7.16 -9.07
C ILE A 59 5.39 6.61 -7.68
N PHE A 60 5.92 5.38 -7.59
CA PHE A 60 6.24 4.77 -6.29
C PHE A 60 7.30 5.57 -5.54
N VAL A 61 8.37 5.96 -6.24
CA VAL A 61 9.44 6.78 -5.66
C VAL A 61 8.90 8.15 -5.24
N TYR A 62 8.12 8.82 -6.09
CA TYR A 62 7.53 10.12 -5.79
C TYR A 62 6.67 10.10 -4.51
N LEU A 63 5.86 9.05 -4.32
CA LEU A 63 5.00 8.92 -3.15
C LEU A 63 5.77 8.64 -1.85
N PHE A 64 6.87 7.88 -1.91
CA PHE A 64 7.46 7.30 -0.70
C PHE A 64 8.91 7.70 -0.41
N GLU A 65 9.65 8.35 -1.31
CA GLU A 65 11.10 8.56 -1.13
C GLU A 65 11.49 9.36 0.12
N HIS A 66 10.59 10.26 0.56
CA HIS A 66 10.79 11.12 1.72
C HIS A 66 10.46 10.40 3.04
N GLU A 67 9.91 9.18 2.98
CA GLU A 67 9.50 8.46 4.17
C GLU A 67 10.70 7.86 4.92
N PRO A 68 10.71 7.89 6.27
CA PRO A 68 11.86 7.41 7.06
C PRO A 68 12.21 5.93 6.82
N SER A 69 11.21 5.11 6.54
CA SER A 69 11.31 3.67 6.29
C SER A 69 11.60 3.32 4.83
N PHE A 70 11.63 4.30 3.92
CA PHE A 70 11.87 4.05 2.50
C PHE A 70 13.27 3.49 2.23
N ARG A 71 13.33 2.38 1.52
CA ARG A 71 14.57 1.67 1.17
C ARG A 71 14.54 1.21 -0.28
N TYR A 72 15.71 1.23 -0.91
CA TYR A 72 15.97 0.63 -2.21
C TYR A 72 17.06 -0.45 -2.07
N SER A 73 16.83 -1.58 -2.71
CA SER A 73 17.80 -2.68 -2.88
C SER A 73 18.19 -2.76 -4.35
N PRO A 74 19.40 -2.31 -4.74
CA PRO A 74 19.87 -2.40 -6.12
C PRO A 74 19.93 -3.86 -6.62
N VAL A 75 20.39 -4.78 -5.76
CA VAL A 75 20.54 -6.21 -6.09
C VAL A 75 19.18 -6.84 -6.42
N GLN A 76 18.14 -6.47 -5.69
CA GLN A 76 16.79 -7.00 -5.89
C GLN A 76 15.94 -6.13 -6.83
N ARG A 77 16.47 -4.98 -7.27
CA ARG A 77 15.73 -3.91 -7.97
C ARG A 77 14.37 -3.65 -7.32
N LYS A 78 14.39 -3.53 -5.99
CA LYS A 78 13.20 -3.51 -5.14
C LYS A 78 13.20 -2.28 -4.25
N TYR A 79 12.08 -1.58 -4.25
CA TYR A 79 11.76 -0.57 -3.25
C TYR A 79 10.92 -1.17 -2.13
N SER A 80 11.06 -0.61 -0.94
CA SER A 80 10.19 -0.89 0.19
C SER A 80 9.98 0.34 1.05
N CYS A 81 8.78 0.48 1.62
CA CYS A 81 8.43 1.50 2.60
C CYS A 81 7.46 0.88 3.60
N SER A 82 7.48 1.29 4.87
CA SER A 82 6.60 0.73 5.89
C SER A 82 6.06 1.79 6.83
N PHE A 83 4.80 1.64 7.21
CA PHE A 83 4.06 2.51 8.11
C PHE A 83 3.55 1.68 9.27
N GLN A 84 3.66 2.19 10.50
CA GLN A 84 3.25 1.47 11.70
C GLN A 84 2.48 2.39 12.64
N GLY A 85 1.46 1.83 13.28
CA GLY A 85 0.66 2.51 14.29
C GLY A 85 -0.10 3.72 13.77
N GLU A 86 -0.62 4.53 14.70
CA GLU A 86 -1.40 5.73 14.41
C GLU A 86 -0.64 6.73 13.53
N ALA A 87 0.64 6.97 13.83
CA ALA A 87 1.47 7.87 13.03
C ALA A 87 1.58 7.39 11.57
N GLY A 88 1.71 6.07 11.37
CA GLY A 88 1.72 5.46 10.05
C GLY A 88 0.39 5.60 9.32
N GLU A 89 -0.72 5.40 10.02
CA GLU A 89 -2.08 5.58 9.48
C GLU A 89 -2.31 7.03 9.02
N GLN A 90 -1.98 8.00 9.87
CA GLN A 90 -2.13 9.43 9.56
C GLN A 90 -1.23 9.86 8.41
N ARG A 91 -0.01 9.31 8.32
CA ARG A 91 0.88 9.61 7.20
C ARG A 91 0.33 9.05 5.88
N LEU A 92 -0.21 7.84 5.89
CA LEU A 92 -0.84 7.24 4.70
C LEU A 92 -2.08 8.01 4.24
N LYS A 93 -2.87 8.54 5.18
CA LYS A 93 -4.00 9.43 4.86
C LYS A 93 -3.55 10.64 4.03
N GLN A 94 -2.42 11.25 4.38
CA GLN A 94 -1.84 12.37 3.63
C GLN A 94 -1.29 11.92 2.27
N LEU A 95 -0.59 10.80 2.21
CA LEU A 95 0.02 10.28 0.98
C LEU A 95 -1.00 9.80 -0.06
N VAL A 96 -2.13 9.27 0.40
CA VAL A 96 -3.22 8.78 -0.46
C VAL A 96 -4.22 9.90 -0.76
N ASN A 97 -4.18 11.00 -0.01
CA ASN A 97 -5.07 12.15 -0.14
C ASN A 97 -6.57 11.79 0.00
N TYR A 98 -6.89 10.92 0.97
CA TYR A 98 -8.28 10.55 1.24
C TYR A 98 -8.49 10.07 2.68
N ASP A 99 -9.37 10.76 3.41
CA ASP A 99 -9.61 10.55 4.84
C ASP A 99 -10.11 9.17 5.21
N HIS A 100 -10.94 8.57 4.36
CA HIS A 100 -11.61 7.31 4.64
C HIS A 100 -11.01 6.15 3.84
N TRP A 101 -9.73 6.23 3.45
CA TRP A 101 -9.08 5.23 2.59
C TRP A 101 -9.10 3.83 3.22
N ASN A 102 -8.94 3.74 4.55
CA ASN A 102 -8.76 2.51 5.29
C ASN A 102 -10.07 1.84 5.75
N VAL A 103 -11.23 2.46 5.57
CA VAL A 103 -12.52 1.95 6.09
C VAL A 103 -13.53 1.69 4.98
N ARG A 104 -14.30 0.60 5.07
CA ARG A 104 -15.45 0.33 4.19
C ARG A 104 -16.63 -0.13 5.02
N GLN A 105 -17.79 0.49 4.80
CA GLN A 105 -19.03 0.12 5.45
C GLN A 105 -20.00 -0.52 4.46
N ASP A 106 -20.65 -1.60 4.87
CA ASP A 106 -21.81 -2.16 4.18
C ASP A 106 -23.07 -1.38 4.63
N PRO A 107 -23.74 -0.64 3.73
CA PRO A 107 -24.93 0.13 4.10
C PRO A 107 -26.11 -0.77 4.46
N LYS A 108 -26.18 -1.99 3.93
CA LYS A 108 -27.27 -2.95 4.19
C LYS A 108 -27.02 -3.74 5.46
N LEU A 109 -25.80 -4.24 5.65
CA LEU A 109 -25.44 -5.14 6.75
C LEU A 109 -24.84 -4.43 7.96
N ARG A 110 -24.69 -3.09 7.93
CA ARG A 110 -24.05 -2.25 8.97
C ARG A 110 -22.70 -2.79 9.45
N THR A 111 -22.01 -3.49 8.57
CA THR A 111 -20.74 -4.15 8.89
C THR A 111 -19.59 -3.27 8.40
N ILE A 112 -18.54 -3.13 9.22
CA ILE A 112 -17.42 -2.25 8.94
C ILE A 112 -16.16 -3.10 8.82
N GLY A 113 -15.49 -3.00 7.68
CA GLY A 113 -14.13 -3.49 7.48
C GLY A 113 -13.17 -2.32 7.56
N TYR A 114 -12.03 -2.51 8.22
CA TYR A 114 -10.97 -1.50 8.24
C TYR A 114 -9.57 -2.12 8.13
N VAL A 115 -8.61 -1.32 7.67
CA VAL A 115 -7.18 -1.66 7.75
C VAL A 115 -6.71 -1.37 9.18
N LEU A 116 -6.23 -2.39 9.87
CA LEU A 116 -5.83 -2.31 11.26
C LEU A 116 -4.38 -1.81 11.39
N PHE A 117 -4.20 -0.68 12.07
CA PHE A 117 -2.88 -0.16 12.44
C PHE A 117 -2.56 -0.32 13.93
N MET A 118 -3.57 -0.36 14.80
CA MET A 118 -3.40 -0.60 16.24
C MET A 118 -4.65 -1.26 16.83
N ASP A 119 -4.46 -2.10 17.84
CA ASP A 119 -5.50 -2.47 18.81
C ASP A 119 -4.92 -2.56 20.23
N ASN A 120 -5.68 -3.14 21.16
CA ASN A 120 -5.26 -3.29 22.55
C ASN A 120 -4.04 -4.21 22.74
N GLU A 121 -3.72 -5.05 21.76
CA GLU A 121 -2.63 -6.02 21.82
C GLU A 121 -1.33 -5.45 21.19
N GLY A 122 -1.43 -4.42 20.35
CA GLY A 122 -0.26 -3.70 19.88
C GLY A 122 -0.44 -2.90 18.58
N SER A 123 0.70 -2.50 18.03
CA SER A 123 0.79 -1.77 16.76
C SER A 123 1.08 -2.74 15.60
N TYR A 124 0.32 -2.59 14.53
CA TYR A 124 0.47 -3.30 13.27
C TYR A 124 1.16 -2.40 12.23
N GLY A 125 1.72 -3.04 11.21
CA GLY A 125 2.43 -2.36 10.14
C GLY A 125 1.89 -2.71 8.76
N VAL A 126 1.81 -1.71 7.90
CA VAL A 126 1.55 -1.88 6.47
C VAL A 126 2.85 -1.61 5.73
N SER A 127 3.26 -2.55 4.89
CA SER A 127 4.44 -2.39 4.04
C SER A 127 4.03 -2.08 2.59
N PHE A 128 4.89 -1.43 1.85
CA PHE A 128 4.70 -1.12 0.45
C PHE A 128 5.96 -1.59 -0.22
N SER A 129 5.84 -2.35 -1.30
CA SER A 129 7.02 -2.73 -2.08
C SER A 129 6.76 -2.59 -3.55
N TRP A 130 7.77 -2.17 -4.27
CA TRP A 130 7.79 -2.18 -5.73
C TRP A 130 8.95 -3.02 -6.19
N SER A 131 8.76 -3.85 -7.21
CA SER A 131 9.84 -4.61 -7.83
C SER A 131 9.71 -4.57 -9.35
N GLN A 132 10.85 -4.42 -10.02
CA GLN A 132 10.94 -4.59 -11.47
C GLN A 132 11.00 -6.08 -11.80
N SER A 133 10.14 -6.51 -12.71
CA SER A 133 10.18 -7.83 -13.33
C SER A 133 10.66 -7.70 -14.77
N GLU A 134 11.40 -8.72 -15.22
CA GLU A 134 11.83 -8.86 -16.61
C GLU A 134 11.12 -10.05 -17.24
N PHE A 135 10.61 -9.88 -18.45
CA PHE A 135 10.11 -10.96 -19.29
C PHE A 135 10.88 -10.91 -20.61
N LYS A 136 11.45 -12.03 -21.04
CA LYS A 136 12.26 -12.11 -22.27
C LYS A 136 11.56 -13.01 -23.27
N GLU A 137 11.38 -12.51 -24.49
CA GLU A 137 10.74 -13.24 -25.58
C GLU A 137 11.28 -12.75 -26.92
N ASN A 138 11.71 -13.68 -27.80
CA ASN A 138 12.20 -13.39 -29.15
C ASN A 138 13.27 -12.27 -29.19
N GLU A 139 14.35 -12.41 -28.41
CA GLU A 139 15.42 -11.40 -28.23
C GLU A 139 14.98 -10.04 -27.64
N ARG A 140 13.68 -9.85 -27.40
CA ARG A 140 13.14 -8.65 -26.77
C ARG A 140 13.03 -8.83 -25.27
N VAL A 141 13.44 -7.82 -24.52
CA VAL A 141 13.26 -7.75 -23.06
C VAL A 141 12.16 -6.75 -22.74
N PHE A 142 11.19 -7.20 -21.97
CA PHE A 142 10.10 -6.40 -21.42
C PHE A 142 10.37 -6.15 -19.94
N HIS A 143 10.17 -4.91 -19.51
CA HIS A 143 10.29 -4.51 -18.12
C HIS A 143 8.93 -4.04 -17.61
N CYS A 144 8.53 -4.53 -16.44
CA CYS A 144 7.26 -4.15 -15.81
C CYS A 144 7.43 -4.04 -14.29
N GLY A 145 6.89 -2.98 -13.71
CA GLY A 145 6.88 -2.77 -12.27
C GLY A 145 5.63 -3.38 -11.64
N THR A 146 5.79 -4.04 -10.49
CA THR A 146 4.65 -4.47 -9.66
C THR A 146 4.75 -3.82 -8.30
N ALA A 147 3.72 -3.06 -7.93
CA ALA A 147 3.57 -2.54 -6.58
C ALA A 147 2.71 -3.48 -5.75
N THR A 148 3.07 -3.68 -4.49
CA THR A 148 2.44 -4.65 -3.59
C THR A 148 2.27 -4.08 -2.20
N TYR A 149 1.13 -4.37 -1.58
CA TYR A 149 0.70 -3.82 -0.29
C TYR A 149 0.09 -4.93 0.59
N PRO A 150 0.69 -5.33 1.73
CA PRO A 150 0.04 -6.12 2.75
C PRO A 150 -0.83 -5.20 3.62
N SER A 151 -2.13 -5.42 3.57
CA SER A 151 -3.10 -4.79 4.45
C SER A 151 -3.54 -5.82 5.49
N TYR A 152 -3.33 -5.52 6.77
CA TYR A 152 -3.94 -6.28 7.86
C TYR A 152 -5.41 -5.88 7.92
N LEU A 153 -6.29 -6.81 7.60
CA LEU A 153 -7.73 -6.55 7.58
C LEU A 153 -8.37 -7.15 8.81
N LYS A 154 -9.05 -6.32 9.60
CA LYS A 154 -9.91 -6.75 10.71
C LYS A 154 -11.33 -6.31 10.40
N GLN A 155 -12.27 -7.23 10.61
CA GLN A 155 -13.69 -6.98 10.47
C GLN A 155 -14.30 -6.85 11.86
N ILE A 156 -15.02 -5.75 12.13
CA ILE A 156 -15.89 -5.66 13.30
C ILE A 156 -17.33 -5.72 12.81
N VAL A 157 -18.04 -6.76 13.23
CA VAL A 157 -19.50 -6.84 13.07
C VAL A 157 -20.12 -6.13 14.27
N SER A 158 -20.60 -4.91 14.08
CA SER A 158 -21.40 -4.22 15.09
C SER A 158 -22.81 -4.81 15.08
N PHE A 159 -23.07 -5.85 15.87
CA PHE A 159 -24.43 -6.20 16.24
C PHE A 159 -24.93 -5.16 17.25
N ARG A 160 -25.76 -4.19 16.81
CA ARG A 160 -26.64 -3.53 17.78
C ARG A 160 -27.61 -4.61 18.25
N LYS A 161 -27.48 -5.06 19.51
CA LYS A 161 -28.66 -5.54 20.24
C LYS A 161 -29.64 -4.37 20.22
N HIS A 162 -30.70 -4.46 19.44
CA HIS A 162 -31.84 -3.58 19.62
C HIS A 162 -32.43 -3.90 20.99
N GLN A 163 -32.06 -3.11 22.00
CA GLN A 163 -32.92 -2.82 23.13
C GLN A 163 -33.71 -1.58 22.76
N THR A 164 -34.91 -1.77 22.24
CA THR A 164 -36.17 -1.20 22.75
C THR A 164 -37.31 -1.79 21.95
#